data_AF-A0A838S4I8-F1
#
_entry.id   AF-A0A838S4I8-F1
#
_cell.length_a   1.000
_cell.length_b   1.000
_cell.length_c   1.000
_cell.angle_alpha   90.00
_cell.angle_beta   90.00
_cell.angle_gamma   90.00
#
_symmetry.space_group_name_H-M   'P 1'
#
loop_
_entity.id
_entity.type
_entity.pdbx_description
1 polymer ?
#
loop_
_entity_poly.entity_id
_entity_poly.type
_entity_poly.pdbx_seq_one_letter_code
_entity_poly.pdbx_strand_id
1 'polypeptide(L)'
;MAQSFGILLSRLNRHELALGVMTTLPRSQLSRRASLAFLRSGVALGTPPDNVRSLVTTIRPSADEVGSLATLIAGLASARVLELTEELLAVVPEEEMAGWLATVAAHLTGRPLIGVLQLWGVIEPDLTLRALVVAVAENRLTLNDSAGATLALDLDWLTLEDREARDVAQRLATSLMRGGDVPGLYRLLEKTDHLATLDRHTIGIEIVLAIAQLVPDREPITRAIESAVRFVEDHRQANQLTDAVRRAGFVRQNLRRADEETQALAELVLTDLDRAIANSAIGQRIADEMDREALGDVGRAVSGKRFLIVGGQRQEWYDDLRHQLGFSGDSEWRESTRAEPPSMHNLKAMVKAGKLDGVIVFTDFVAHKTSAIKETAAQYDVPYVNATMSKLGLIEAFRSWMRTTAG
;
A
#
# COMPACT_ATOMS: atom_id res chain seq x y z
N MET A 1 -54.38 -13.52 34.29
CA MET A 1 -55.05 -13.34 32.97
C MET A 1 -54.34 -12.30 32.10
N ALA A 2 -54.14 -11.06 32.57
CA ALA A 2 -53.53 -9.99 31.76
C ALA A 2 -52.15 -10.35 31.16
N GLN A 3 -51.25 -10.98 31.93
CA GLN A 3 -49.94 -11.42 31.42
C GLN A 3 -50.06 -12.46 30.30
N SER A 4 -50.85 -13.52 30.51
CA SER A 4 -51.08 -14.57 29.52
C SER A 4 -51.68 -14.01 28.22
N PHE A 5 -52.57 -13.03 28.34
CA PHE A 5 -53.16 -12.34 27.20
C PHE A 5 -52.14 -11.47 26.46
N GLY A 6 -51.31 -10.70 27.18
CA GLY A 6 -50.22 -9.94 26.58
C GLY A 6 -49.19 -10.80 25.85
N ILE A 7 -48.83 -11.96 26.42
CA ILE A 7 -47.94 -12.94 25.77
C ILE A 7 -48.57 -13.48 24.47
N LEU A 8 -49.86 -13.84 24.50
CA LEU A 8 -50.57 -14.32 23.33
C LEU A 8 -50.60 -13.27 22.21
N LEU A 9 -50.95 -12.02 22.54
CA LEU A 9 -50.99 -10.91 21.58
C LEU A 9 -49.61 -10.66 20.96
N SER A 10 -48.54 -10.72 21.74
CA SER A 10 -47.17 -10.57 21.24
C SER A 10 -46.80 -11.68 20.25
N ARG A 11 -47.17 -12.94 20.54
CA ARG A 11 -46.97 -14.09 19.64
C ARG A 11 -47.76 -13.99 18.34
N LEU A 12 -48.92 -13.35 18.37
CA LEU A 12 -49.73 -13.05 17.19
C LEU A 12 -49.29 -11.78 16.45
N ASN A 13 -48.12 -11.23 16.78
CA ASN A 13 -47.58 -9.97 16.24
C ASN A 13 -48.53 -8.78 16.38
N ARG A 14 -49.41 -8.78 17.40
CA ARG A 14 -50.27 -7.65 17.76
C ARG A 14 -49.56 -6.77 18.79
N HIS A 15 -48.41 -6.21 18.40
CA HIS A 15 -47.45 -5.58 19.32
C HIS A 15 -48.02 -4.39 20.07
N GLU A 16 -48.82 -3.53 19.44
CA GLU A 16 -49.48 -2.39 20.11
C GLU A 16 -50.42 -2.84 21.23
N LEU A 17 -51.27 -3.82 20.94
CA LEU A 17 -52.22 -4.37 21.93
C LEU A 17 -51.48 -5.11 23.04
N ALA A 18 -50.45 -5.87 22.68
CA ALA A 18 -49.61 -6.57 23.65
C ALA A 18 -48.94 -5.57 24.61
N LEU A 19 -48.34 -4.51 24.07
CA LEU A 19 -47.70 -3.45 24.84
C LEU A 19 -48.72 -2.75 25.75
N GLY A 20 -49.89 -2.36 25.20
CA GLY A 20 -50.96 -1.70 25.94
C GLY A 20 -51.49 -2.53 27.12
N VAL A 21 -51.62 -3.85 26.96
CA VAL A 21 -51.99 -4.73 28.09
C VAL A 21 -50.86 -4.82 29.11
N MET A 22 -49.62 -4.95 28.66
CA MET A 22 -48.48 -5.17 29.56
C MET A 22 -47.99 -3.90 30.28
N THR A 23 -48.25 -2.70 29.77
CA THR A 23 -47.95 -1.43 30.46
C THR A 23 -48.86 -1.18 31.66
N THR A 24 -50.04 -1.79 31.71
CA THR A 24 -50.95 -1.69 32.87
C THR A 24 -50.49 -2.50 34.08
N LEU A 25 -49.48 -3.35 33.92
CA LEU A 25 -48.96 -4.23 34.96
C LEU A 25 -47.66 -3.66 35.57
N PRO A 26 -47.49 -3.72 36.90
CA PRO A 26 -46.22 -3.39 37.53
C PRO A 26 -45.09 -4.28 37.01
N ARG A 27 -43.93 -3.68 36.69
CA ARG A 27 -42.77 -4.39 36.10
C ARG A 27 -42.27 -5.54 36.97
N SER A 28 -42.25 -5.33 38.29
CA SER A 28 -41.88 -6.33 39.30
C SER A 28 -42.81 -7.55 39.32
N GLN A 29 -44.00 -7.47 38.72
CA GLN A 29 -44.96 -8.56 38.67
C GLN A 29 -44.93 -9.32 37.34
N LEU A 30 -44.20 -8.83 36.33
CA LEU A 30 -44.11 -9.52 35.05
C LEU A 30 -43.33 -10.83 35.21
N SER A 31 -43.96 -11.95 34.86
CA SER A 31 -43.24 -13.21 34.72
C SER A 31 -42.20 -13.12 33.59
N ARG A 32 -41.18 -13.98 33.62
CA ARG A 32 -40.15 -14.11 32.55
C ARG A 32 -40.73 -13.99 31.13
N ARG A 33 -41.77 -14.77 30.82
CA ARG A 33 -42.41 -14.77 29.50
C ARG A 33 -43.13 -13.46 29.18
N ALA A 34 -43.73 -12.82 30.18
CA ALA A 34 -44.38 -11.53 30.02
C ALA A 34 -43.36 -10.40 29.84
N SER A 35 -42.24 -10.42 30.59
CA SER A 35 -41.12 -9.48 30.42
C SER A 35 -40.54 -9.56 29.01
N LEU A 36 -40.34 -10.79 28.50
CA LEU A 36 -39.87 -11.01 27.13
C LEU A 36 -40.88 -10.53 26.08
N ALA A 37 -42.17 -10.86 26.23
CA ALA A 37 -43.21 -10.39 25.32
C ALA A 37 -43.32 -8.85 25.30
N PHE A 38 -43.13 -8.23 26.47
CA PHE A 38 -43.12 -6.79 26.63
C PHE A 38 -41.93 -6.15 25.91
N LEU A 39 -40.71 -6.67 26.14
CA LEU A 39 -39.50 -6.24 25.43
C LEU A 39 -39.67 -6.38 23.91
N ARG A 40 -40.05 -7.59 23.45
CA ARG A 40 -40.25 -7.89 22.02
C ARG A 40 -41.22 -6.92 21.35
N SER A 41 -42.34 -6.64 22.01
CA SER A 41 -43.36 -5.73 21.45
C SER A 41 -42.91 -4.28 21.45
N GLY A 42 -42.14 -3.84 22.45
CA GLY A 42 -41.54 -2.51 22.45
C GLY A 42 -40.50 -2.34 21.35
N VAL A 43 -39.59 -3.31 21.20
CA VAL A 43 -38.58 -3.33 20.11
C VAL A 43 -39.28 -3.33 18.74
N ALA A 44 -40.29 -4.18 18.54
CA ALA A 44 -41.02 -4.25 17.26
C ALA A 44 -41.72 -2.94 16.86
N LEU A 45 -42.02 -2.07 17.81
CA LEU A 45 -42.64 -0.76 17.60
C LEU A 45 -41.62 0.39 17.53
N GLY A 46 -40.31 0.09 17.62
CA GLY A 46 -39.27 1.11 17.67
C GLY A 46 -39.18 1.86 19.00
N THR A 47 -39.97 1.47 20.00
CA THR A 47 -40.02 2.07 21.35
C THR A 47 -39.68 1.02 22.41
N PRO A 48 -38.44 0.53 22.43
CA PRO A 48 -37.99 -0.42 23.45
C PRO A 48 -38.09 0.23 24.85
N PRO A 49 -38.40 -0.55 25.89
CA PRO A 49 -38.57 -0.01 27.24
C PRO A 49 -37.30 0.65 27.79
N ASP A 50 -37.41 1.75 28.53
CA ASP A 50 -36.23 2.45 29.09
C ASP A 50 -35.46 1.62 30.13
N ASN A 51 -36.10 0.62 30.73
CA ASN A 51 -35.52 -0.22 31.78
C ASN A 51 -35.23 -1.64 31.26
N VAL A 52 -34.68 -1.79 30.06
CA VAL A 52 -34.36 -3.10 29.47
C VAL A 52 -33.50 -3.91 30.45
N ARG A 53 -32.41 -3.37 30.99
CA ARG A 53 -31.58 -4.03 32.02
C ARG A 53 -32.39 -4.61 33.21
N SER A 54 -33.40 -3.90 33.73
CA SER A 54 -34.24 -4.40 34.83
C SER A 54 -35.22 -5.49 34.40
N LEU A 55 -35.71 -5.46 33.17
CA LEU A 55 -36.55 -6.53 32.61
C LEU A 55 -35.70 -7.77 32.35
N VAL A 56 -34.49 -7.53 31.86
CA VAL A 56 -33.52 -8.50 31.41
C VAL A 56 -33.02 -9.40 32.54
N THR A 57 -32.81 -8.90 33.77
CA THR A 57 -32.46 -9.76 34.92
C THR A 57 -33.46 -10.87 35.23
N THR A 58 -34.71 -10.76 34.76
CA THR A 58 -35.75 -11.79 34.90
C THR A 58 -35.93 -12.67 33.66
N ILE A 59 -35.22 -12.35 32.58
CA ILE A 59 -35.30 -13.01 31.27
C ILE A 59 -34.08 -13.92 31.12
N ARG A 60 -34.34 -15.16 30.72
CA ARG A 60 -33.37 -16.02 30.05
C ARG A 60 -34.04 -16.45 28.75
N PRO A 61 -33.73 -15.89 27.58
CA PRO A 61 -34.42 -16.28 26.36
C PRO A 61 -34.02 -17.72 25.97
N SER A 62 -34.94 -18.46 25.35
CA SER A 62 -34.59 -19.69 24.62
C SER A 62 -33.95 -19.35 23.27
N ALA A 63 -33.28 -20.30 22.61
CA ALA A 63 -32.64 -20.08 21.31
C ALA A 63 -33.58 -19.43 20.26
N ASP A 64 -34.82 -19.92 20.13
CA ASP A 64 -35.82 -19.34 19.23
C ASP A 64 -36.18 -17.88 19.58
N GLU A 65 -36.21 -17.57 20.88
CA GLU A 65 -36.51 -16.23 21.38
C GLU A 65 -35.32 -15.28 21.18
N VAL A 66 -34.09 -15.78 21.29
CA VAL A 66 -32.84 -15.06 20.96
C VAL A 66 -32.86 -14.65 19.49
N GLY A 67 -33.03 -15.58 18.55
CA GLY A 67 -33.04 -15.27 17.12
C GLY A 67 -34.14 -14.29 16.70
N SER A 68 -35.35 -14.46 17.26
CA SER A 68 -36.48 -13.56 16.99
C SER A 68 -36.21 -12.13 17.49
N LEU A 69 -35.61 -11.97 18.67
CA LEU A 69 -35.26 -10.66 19.21
C LEU A 69 -34.10 -10.02 18.43
N ALA A 70 -33.07 -10.78 18.06
CA ALA A 70 -31.94 -10.28 17.28
C ALA A 70 -32.42 -9.64 15.96
N THR A 71 -33.35 -10.31 15.28
CA THR A 71 -33.96 -9.82 14.03
C THR A 71 -34.74 -8.52 14.24
N LEU A 72 -35.50 -8.41 15.34
CA LEU A 72 -36.25 -7.19 15.64
C LEU A 72 -35.34 -6.02 16.00
N ILE A 73 -34.26 -6.28 16.74
CA ILE A 73 -33.27 -5.26 17.12
C ILE A 73 -32.54 -4.77 15.87
N ALA A 74 -32.15 -5.67 14.98
CA ALA A 74 -31.57 -5.35 13.68
C ALA A 74 -32.41 -4.35 12.86
N GLY A 75 -33.73 -4.33 13.04
CA GLY A 75 -34.65 -3.41 12.37
C GLY A 75 -34.77 -2.02 13.02
N LEU A 76 -34.09 -1.75 14.14
CA LEU A 76 -34.15 -0.46 14.83
C LEU A 76 -33.24 0.59 14.21
N ALA A 77 -33.46 1.85 14.59
CA ALA A 77 -32.51 2.92 14.31
C ALA A 77 -31.14 2.62 14.93
N SER A 78 -30.09 2.86 14.14
CA SER A 78 -28.68 2.58 14.41
C SER A 78 -28.18 2.81 15.84
N ALA A 79 -28.48 3.95 16.46
CA ALA A 79 -28.01 4.28 17.81
C ALA A 79 -28.62 3.37 18.89
N ARG A 80 -29.85 2.90 18.68
CA ARG A 80 -30.58 2.06 19.64
C ARG A 80 -30.17 0.59 19.54
N VAL A 81 -29.64 0.18 18.39
CA VAL A 81 -29.19 -1.20 18.19
C VAL A 81 -28.03 -1.55 19.11
N LEU A 82 -27.00 -0.70 19.15
CA LEU A 82 -25.80 -0.96 19.95
C LEU A 82 -26.12 -1.03 21.44
N GLU A 83 -26.83 -0.02 21.95
CA GLU A 83 -27.25 0.05 23.36
C GLU A 83 -28.05 -1.18 23.79
N LEU A 84 -29.06 -1.59 23.00
CA LEU A 84 -29.83 -2.78 23.32
C LEU A 84 -29.03 -4.07 23.20
N THR A 85 -28.10 -4.13 22.25
CA THR A 85 -27.22 -5.30 22.09
C THR A 85 -26.34 -5.45 23.33
N GLU A 86 -25.71 -4.38 23.80
CA GLU A 86 -24.91 -4.38 25.03
C GLU A 86 -25.72 -4.81 26.26
N GLU A 87 -26.94 -4.29 26.42
CA GLU A 87 -27.78 -4.66 27.55
C GLU A 87 -28.26 -6.12 27.50
N LEU A 88 -28.51 -6.66 26.30
CA LEU A 88 -29.04 -8.01 26.13
C LEU A 88 -27.96 -9.08 26.12
N LEU A 89 -26.71 -8.75 25.78
CA LEU A 89 -25.57 -9.67 25.92
C LEU A 89 -25.43 -10.21 27.35
N ALA A 90 -25.88 -9.47 28.37
CA ALA A 90 -25.86 -9.95 29.76
C ALA A 90 -26.78 -11.15 30.03
N VAL A 91 -27.71 -11.48 29.13
CA VAL A 91 -28.71 -12.56 29.35
C VAL A 91 -28.89 -13.52 28.19
N VAL A 92 -28.34 -13.21 27.02
CA VAL A 92 -28.24 -14.19 25.95
C VAL A 92 -27.36 -15.33 26.48
N PRO A 93 -27.82 -16.60 26.41
CA PRO A 93 -26.98 -17.74 26.78
C PRO A 93 -25.66 -17.69 26.02
N GLU A 94 -24.55 -18.02 26.68
CA GLU A 94 -23.20 -17.92 26.10
C GLU A 94 -23.11 -18.68 24.77
N GLU A 95 -23.70 -19.87 24.70
CA GLU A 95 -23.80 -20.71 23.51
C GLU A 95 -24.58 -20.08 22.33
N GLU A 96 -25.39 -19.05 22.58
CA GLU A 96 -26.20 -18.36 21.57
C GLU A 96 -25.67 -16.95 21.24
N MET A 97 -24.67 -16.44 21.98
CA MET A 97 -24.16 -15.06 21.82
C MET A 97 -23.61 -14.80 20.42
N ALA A 98 -22.87 -15.76 19.87
CA ALA A 98 -22.32 -15.67 18.51
C ALA A 98 -23.42 -15.57 17.45
N GLY A 99 -24.44 -16.44 17.54
CA GLY A 99 -25.58 -16.44 16.62
C GLY A 99 -26.40 -15.15 16.71
N TRP A 100 -26.57 -14.63 17.93
CA TRP A 100 -27.19 -13.32 18.16
C TRP A 100 -26.41 -12.19 17.49
N LEU A 101 -25.11 -12.08 17.77
CA LEU A 101 -24.25 -11.02 17.24
C LEU A 101 -24.15 -11.11 15.73
N ALA A 102 -24.04 -12.30 15.15
CA ALA A 102 -24.09 -12.51 13.70
C ALA A 102 -25.40 -11.99 13.09
N THR A 103 -26.54 -12.31 13.72
CA THR A 103 -27.86 -11.88 13.23
C THR A 103 -28.03 -10.36 13.30
N VAL A 104 -27.63 -9.74 14.41
CA VAL A 104 -27.67 -8.29 14.57
C VAL A 104 -26.71 -7.64 13.58
N ALA A 105 -25.46 -8.10 13.54
CA ALA A 105 -24.43 -7.57 12.65
C ALA A 105 -24.91 -7.60 11.20
N ALA A 106 -25.51 -8.70 10.71
CA ALA A 106 -25.96 -8.87 9.32
C ALA A 106 -26.86 -7.75 8.76
N HIS A 107 -27.53 -6.99 9.62
CA HIS A 107 -28.46 -5.93 9.22
C HIS A 107 -27.89 -4.52 9.41
N LEU A 108 -26.67 -4.41 9.93
CA LEU A 108 -26.02 -3.13 10.21
C LEU A 108 -25.03 -2.73 9.13
N THR A 109 -24.80 -1.43 9.05
CA THR A 109 -23.80 -0.80 8.17
C THR A 109 -23.09 0.32 8.92
N GLY A 110 -21.83 0.61 8.56
CA GLY A 110 -21.08 1.73 9.12
C GLY A 110 -20.80 1.61 10.63
N ARG A 111 -20.86 2.72 11.36
CA ARG A 111 -20.48 2.77 12.80
C ARG A 111 -21.22 1.82 13.74
N PRO A 112 -22.55 1.63 13.64
CA PRO A 112 -23.26 0.64 14.46
C PRO A 112 -22.72 -0.78 14.28
N LEU A 113 -22.36 -1.13 13.04
CA LEU A 113 -21.75 -2.43 12.76
C LEU A 113 -20.37 -2.53 13.42
N ILE A 114 -19.55 -1.48 13.39
CA ILE A 114 -18.25 -1.45 14.10
C ILE A 114 -18.45 -1.72 15.59
N GLY A 115 -19.41 -1.03 16.23
CA GLY A 115 -19.68 -1.24 17.66
C GLY A 115 -20.09 -2.68 17.99
N VAL A 116 -20.96 -3.28 17.18
CA VAL A 116 -21.36 -4.69 17.36
C VAL A 116 -20.18 -5.65 17.12
N LEU A 117 -19.35 -5.39 16.10
CA LEU A 117 -18.14 -6.20 15.86
C LEU A 117 -17.09 -6.02 16.97
N GLN A 118 -16.98 -4.85 17.59
CA GLN A 118 -16.11 -4.64 18.75
C GLN A 118 -16.56 -5.48 19.95
N LEU A 119 -17.86 -5.51 20.23
CA LEU A 119 -18.41 -6.38 21.28
C LEU A 119 -18.19 -7.86 20.96
N TRP A 120 -18.38 -8.24 19.70
CA TRP A 120 -18.14 -9.62 19.26
C TRP A 120 -16.66 -10.01 19.38
N GLY A 121 -15.74 -9.10 19.04
CA GLY A 121 -14.30 -9.38 19.08
C GLY A 121 -13.76 -9.71 20.48
N VAL A 122 -14.44 -9.25 21.53
CA VAL A 122 -14.11 -9.59 22.93
C VAL A 122 -14.51 -11.03 23.27
N ILE A 123 -15.55 -11.55 22.63
CA ILE A 123 -16.13 -12.87 22.94
C ILE A 123 -15.56 -13.93 21.99
N GLU A 124 -15.62 -13.68 20.68
CA GLU A 124 -15.20 -14.60 19.63
C GLU A 124 -14.46 -13.83 18.52
N PRO A 125 -13.14 -13.62 18.67
CA PRO A 125 -12.34 -12.85 17.72
C PRO A 125 -12.34 -13.46 16.31
N ASP A 126 -12.34 -14.78 16.19
CA ASP A 126 -12.31 -15.49 14.89
C ASP A 126 -13.58 -15.26 14.08
N LEU A 127 -14.76 -15.38 14.70
CA LEU A 127 -16.02 -15.13 14.02
C LEU A 127 -16.21 -13.65 13.71
N THR A 128 -15.70 -12.77 14.58
CA THR A 128 -15.70 -11.32 14.35
C THR A 128 -14.90 -10.97 13.11
N LEU A 129 -13.73 -11.59 12.92
CA LEU A 129 -12.90 -11.35 11.75
C LEU A 129 -13.59 -11.82 10.46
N ARG A 130 -14.22 -13.00 10.47
CA ARG A 130 -15.02 -13.48 9.34
C ARG A 130 -16.19 -12.55 9.02
N ALA A 131 -16.90 -12.08 10.05
CA ALA A 131 -18.00 -11.14 9.88
C ALA A 131 -17.53 -9.78 9.34
N LEU A 132 -16.36 -9.32 9.76
CA LEU A 132 -15.71 -8.13 9.23
C LEU A 132 -15.37 -8.30 7.75
N VAL A 133 -14.78 -9.44 7.35
CA VAL A 133 -14.48 -9.76 5.95
C VAL A 133 -15.74 -9.68 5.10
N VAL A 134 -16.81 -10.35 5.53
CA VAL A 134 -18.11 -10.36 4.83
C VAL A 134 -18.67 -8.94 4.73
N ALA A 135 -18.69 -8.18 5.83
CA ALA A 135 -19.20 -6.81 5.83
C ALA A 135 -18.43 -5.88 4.89
N VAL A 136 -17.12 -6.04 4.79
CA VAL A 136 -16.27 -5.28 3.87
C VAL A 136 -16.50 -5.73 2.42
N ALA A 137 -16.62 -7.04 2.17
CA ALA A 137 -16.91 -7.60 0.85
C ALA A 137 -18.28 -7.13 0.31
N GLU A 138 -19.28 -7.04 1.19
CA GLU A 138 -20.64 -6.55 0.90
C GLU A 138 -20.75 -5.01 0.87
N ASN A 139 -19.65 -4.28 1.04
CA ASN A 139 -19.61 -2.81 1.14
C ASN A 139 -20.49 -2.23 2.27
N ARG A 140 -20.83 -3.03 3.27
CA ARG A 140 -21.57 -2.59 4.46
C ARG A 140 -20.69 -1.88 5.48
N LEU A 141 -19.40 -2.18 5.43
CA LEU A 141 -18.39 -1.45 6.17
C LEU A 141 -17.35 -0.89 5.19
N THR A 142 -17.19 0.43 5.18
CA THR A 142 -16.04 1.05 4.53
C THR A 142 -14.90 1.11 5.52
N LEU A 143 -13.75 0.54 5.17
CA LEU A 143 -12.55 0.63 5.99
C LEU A 143 -11.95 2.05 5.98
N ASN A 144 -12.51 2.99 5.22
CA ASN A 144 -12.10 4.41 5.20
C ASN A 144 -12.33 5.09 6.57
N ASP A 145 -13.15 4.50 7.45
CA ASP A 145 -13.27 4.92 8.84
C ASP A 145 -12.14 4.29 9.67
N SER A 146 -11.36 5.11 10.38
CA SER A 146 -10.21 4.67 11.19
C SER A 146 -10.60 3.65 12.26
N ALA A 147 -11.85 3.66 12.73
CA ALA A 147 -12.35 2.68 13.70
C ALA A 147 -12.47 1.27 13.08
N GLY A 148 -12.92 1.16 11.83
CA GLY A 148 -13.05 -0.11 11.13
C GLY A 148 -11.68 -0.70 10.77
N ALA A 149 -10.74 0.15 10.35
CA ALA A 149 -9.36 -0.26 10.07
C ALA A 149 -8.63 -0.70 11.35
N THR A 150 -8.78 0.05 12.45
CA THR A 150 -8.20 -0.31 13.76
C THR A 150 -8.71 -1.67 14.23
N LEU A 151 -10.03 -1.90 14.19
CA LEU A 151 -10.62 -3.18 14.57
C LEU A 151 -10.03 -4.34 13.75
N ALA A 152 -9.91 -4.18 12.44
CA ALA A 152 -9.33 -5.21 11.57
C ALA A 152 -7.87 -5.55 11.93
N LEU A 153 -7.10 -4.54 12.33
CA LEU A 153 -5.69 -4.66 12.73
C LEU A 153 -5.52 -5.23 14.14
N ASP A 154 -6.54 -5.16 14.99
CA ASP A 154 -6.52 -5.72 16.35
C ASP A 154 -6.86 -7.22 16.37
N LEU A 155 -7.58 -7.71 15.36
CA LEU A 155 -7.99 -9.12 15.28
C LEU A 155 -6.85 -10.03 14.80
N ASP A 156 -6.84 -11.28 15.27
CA ASP A 156 -5.86 -12.29 14.88
C ASP A 156 -6.21 -12.92 13.53
N TRP A 157 -5.28 -12.86 12.57
CA TRP A 157 -5.51 -13.31 11.19
C TRP A 157 -5.15 -14.77 10.96
N LEU A 158 -4.54 -15.42 11.94
CA LEU A 158 -4.14 -16.83 11.86
C LEU A 158 -5.31 -17.79 11.61
N THR A 159 -6.55 -17.33 11.81
CA THR A 159 -7.76 -18.14 11.67
C THR A 159 -8.52 -17.93 10.35
N LEU A 160 -8.00 -17.06 9.48
CA LEU A 160 -8.50 -16.85 8.13
C LEU A 160 -7.89 -17.83 7.14
N GLU A 161 -8.65 -18.17 6.11
CA GLU A 161 -8.08 -18.80 4.92
C GLU A 161 -7.21 -17.78 4.15
N ASP A 162 -6.14 -18.24 3.49
CA ASP A 162 -5.17 -17.39 2.78
C ASP A 162 -5.83 -16.36 1.85
N ARG A 163 -6.88 -16.79 1.13
CA ARG A 163 -7.61 -15.91 0.20
C ARG A 163 -8.37 -14.81 0.92
N GLU A 164 -9.00 -15.13 2.05
CA GLU A 164 -9.74 -14.15 2.86
C GLU A 164 -8.77 -13.15 3.50
N ALA A 165 -7.66 -13.65 4.06
CA ALA A 165 -6.61 -12.81 4.64
C ALA A 165 -6.02 -11.85 3.60
N ARG A 166 -5.76 -12.33 2.37
CA ARG A 166 -5.31 -11.50 1.25
C ARG A 166 -6.31 -10.39 0.92
N ASP A 167 -7.59 -10.72 0.75
CA ASP A 167 -8.62 -9.76 0.36
C ASP A 167 -8.82 -8.68 1.45
N VAL A 168 -8.75 -9.06 2.72
CA VAL A 168 -8.77 -8.13 3.85
C VAL A 168 -7.54 -7.22 3.84
N ALA A 169 -6.35 -7.79 3.69
CA ALA A 169 -5.10 -7.05 3.64
C ALA A 169 -5.09 -6.01 2.53
N GLN A 170 -5.52 -6.37 1.31
CA GLN A 170 -5.56 -5.46 0.17
C GLN A 170 -6.51 -4.29 0.41
N ARG A 171 -7.68 -4.55 1.00
CA ARG A 171 -8.69 -3.53 1.27
C ARG A 171 -8.26 -2.60 2.41
N LEU A 172 -7.62 -3.14 3.44
CA LEU A 172 -7.02 -2.34 4.51
C LEU A 172 -5.89 -1.47 3.98
N ALA A 173 -4.97 -2.03 3.19
CA ALA A 173 -3.87 -1.29 2.57
C ALA A 173 -4.43 -0.11 1.77
N THR A 174 -5.37 -0.37 0.86
CA THR A 174 -6.02 0.67 0.05
C THR A 174 -6.67 1.75 0.90
N SER A 175 -7.33 1.37 1.99
CA SER A 175 -8.01 2.31 2.88
C SER A 175 -7.04 3.18 3.67
N LEU A 176 -6.06 2.56 4.33
CA LEU A 176 -5.05 3.23 5.14
C LEU A 176 -4.22 4.19 4.28
N MET A 177 -3.89 3.80 3.05
CA MET A 177 -3.24 4.66 2.06
C MET A 177 -4.07 5.89 1.73
N ARG A 178 -5.37 5.72 1.46
CA ARG A 178 -6.29 6.84 1.19
C ARG A 178 -6.46 7.77 2.40
N GLY A 179 -6.46 7.21 3.60
CA GLY A 179 -6.55 7.94 4.85
C GLY A 179 -5.24 8.59 5.31
N GLY A 180 -4.10 8.21 4.72
CA GLY A 180 -2.78 8.67 5.16
C GLY A 180 -2.37 8.11 6.54
N ASP A 181 -2.92 6.97 6.96
CA ASP A 181 -2.69 6.38 8.28
C ASP A 181 -1.40 5.54 8.31
N VAL A 182 -0.27 6.23 8.48
CA VAL A 182 1.07 5.61 8.54
C VAL A 182 1.20 4.60 9.69
N PRO A 183 0.78 4.87 10.94
CA PRO A 183 0.80 3.87 12.01
C PRO A 183 0.02 2.59 11.64
N GLY A 184 -1.17 2.74 11.05
CA GLY A 184 -1.96 1.60 10.57
C GLY A 184 -1.25 0.80 9.47
N LEU A 185 -0.56 1.48 8.54
CA LEU A 185 0.23 0.82 7.50
C LEU A 185 1.38 -0.02 8.08
N TYR A 186 2.08 0.46 9.12
CA TYR A 186 3.11 -0.34 9.80
C TYR A 186 2.53 -1.58 10.47
N ARG A 187 1.40 -1.44 11.17
CA ARG A 187 0.72 -2.59 11.80
C ARG A 187 0.25 -3.60 10.75
N LEU A 188 -0.24 -3.12 9.60
CA LEU A 188 -0.64 -3.99 8.49
C LEU A 188 0.56 -4.72 7.90
N LEU A 189 1.70 -4.03 7.73
CA LEU A 189 2.93 -4.62 7.21
C LEU A 189 3.38 -5.81 8.08
N GLU A 190 3.36 -5.66 9.40
CA GLU A 190 3.66 -6.76 10.35
C GLU A 190 2.69 -7.94 10.17
N LYS A 191 1.41 -7.68 9.92
CA LYS A 191 0.43 -8.76 9.67
C LYS A 191 0.60 -9.47 8.33
N THR A 192 1.28 -8.86 7.35
CA THR A 192 1.49 -9.51 6.05
C THR A 192 2.36 -10.76 6.16
N ASP A 193 3.12 -10.94 7.25
CA ASP A 193 3.91 -12.15 7.50
C ASP A 193 3.06 -13.43 7.63
N HIS A 194 1.75 -13.29 7.88
CA HIS A 194 0.80 -14.41 7.92
C HIS A 194 0.24 -14.79 6.54
N LEU A 195 0.49 -13.99 5.51
CA LEU A 195 0.01 -14.26 4.16
C LEU A 195 0.94 -15.25 3.44
N ALA A 196 0.39 -15.97 2.47
CA ALA A 196 1.18 -16.74 1.51
C ALA A 196 2.29 -15.86 0.88
N THR A 197 3.46 -16.44 0.62
CA THR A 197 4.68 -15.69 0.23
C THR A 197 4.46 -14.69 -0.91
N LEU A 198 3.76 -15.08 -1.97
CA LEU A 198 3.48 -14.20 -3.12
C LEU A 198 2.61 -12.99 -2.72
N ASP A 199 1.64 -13.21 -1.83
CA ASP A 199 0.66 -12.20 -1.41
C ASP A 199 1.28 -11.25 -0.41
N ARG A 200 2.05 -11.77 0.56
CA ARG A 200 2.93 -11.00 1.41
C ARG A 200 3.82 -10.08 0.59
N HIS A 201 4.46 -10.62 -0.44
CA HIS A 201 5.39 -9.86 -1.29
C HIS A 201 4.70 -8.79 -2.13
N THR A 202 3.47 -9.03 -2.59
CA THR A 202 2.73 -8.09 -3.43
C THR A 202 2.18 -6.95 -2.58
N ILE A 203 1.41 -7.30 -1.55
CA ILE A 203 0.75 -6.33 -0.65
C ILE A 203 1.79 -5.59 0.19
N GLY A 204 2.81 -6.30 0.67
CA GLY A 204 3.90 -5.72 1.46
C GLY A 204 4.68 -4.63 0.72
N ILE A 205 4.92 -4.77 -0.60
CA ILE A 205 5.54 -3.65 -1.37
C ILE A 205 4.63 -2.45 -1.40
N GLU A 206 3.35 -2.65 -1.72
CA GLU A 206 2.42 -1.54 -1.87
C GLU A 206 2.38 -0.72 -0.59
N ILE A 207 2.34 -1.40 0.57
CA ILE A 207 2.42 -0.78 1.89
C ILE A 207 3.74 -0.04 2.10
N VAL A 208 4.89 -0.68 1.82
CA VAL A 208 6.21 -0.06 1.95
C VAL A 208 6.35 1.21 1.10
N LEU A 209 5.90 1.17 -0.15
CA LEU A 209 5.93 2.32 -1.07
C LEU A 209 5.02 3.44 -0.55
N ALA A 210 3.83 3.11 -0.07
CA ALA A 210 2.92 4.09 0.49
C ALA A 210 3.50 4.75 1.76
N ILE A 211 4.12 3.98 2.66
CA ILE A 211 4.80 4.53 3.84
C ILE A 211 5.88 5.53 3.41
N ALA A 212 6.72 5.18 2.43
CA ALA A 212 7.77 6.07 1.96
C ALA A 212 7.27 7.36 1.32
N GLN A 213 6.09 7.32 0.67
CA GLN A 213 5.42 8.48 0.07
C GLN A 213 4.73 9.37 1.10
N LEU A 214 4.11 8.78 2.12
CA LEU A 214 3.34 9.50 3.15
C LEU A 214 4.23 10.09 4.25
N VAL A 215 5.35 9.44 4.56
CA VAL A 215 6.31 9.91 5.56
C VAL A 215 7.29 10.91 4.92
N PRO A 216 7.50 12.10 5.50
CA PRO A 216 8.47 13.07 4.98
C PRO A 216 9.87 12.49 4.80
N ASP A 217 10.60 12.93 3.77
CA ASP A 217 11.94 12.43 3.41
C ASP A 217 12.98 12.47 4.54
N ARG A 218 12.81 13.38 5.50
CA ARG A 218 13.70 13.56 6.65
C ARG A 218 13.37 12.65 7.83
N GLU A 219 12.23 11.99 7.80
CA GLU A 219 11.78 11.11 8.88
C GLU A 219 12.17 9.66 8.58
N PRO A 220 12.56 8.91 9.62
CA PRO A 220 12.99 7.54 9.45
C PRO A 220 11.82 6.62 9.09
N ILE A 221 12.09 5.66 8.20
CA ILE A 221 11.13 4.61 7.80
C ILE A 221 11.76 3.22 7.96
N THR A 222 12.55 3.05 9.02
CA THR A 222 13.37 1.86 9.31
C THR A 222 12.62 0.55 9.08
N ARG A 223 11.46 0.35 9.72
CA ARG A 223 10.70 -0.92 9.61
C ARG A 223 10.24 -1.23 8.18
N ALA A 224 9.90 -0.20 7.40
CA ALA A 224 9.51 -0.36 6.00
C ALA A 224 10.72 -0.76 5.14
N ILE A 225 11.89 -0.16 5.41
CA ILE A 225 13.15 -0.54 4.74
C ILE A 225 13.55 -1.96 5.13
N GLU A 226 13.48 -2.33 6.41
CA GLU A 226 13.78 -3.68 6.88
C GLU A 226 12.90 -4.73 6.16
N SER A 227 11.60 -4.48 6.06
CA SER A 227 10.67 -5.35 5.32
C SER A 227 11.03 -5.42 3.83
N ALA A 228 11.39 -4.28 3.22
CA ALA A 228 11.83 -4.25 1.82
C ALA A 228 13.12 -5.06 1.60
N VAL A 229 14.07 -4.99 2.53
CA VAL A 229 15.32 -5.77 2.52
C VAL A 229 15.01 -7.27 2.59
N ARG A 230 14.11 -7.68 3.50
CA ARG A 230 13.65 -9.08 3.56
C ARG A 230 13.03 -9.53 2.24
N PHE A 231 12.19 -8.69 1.61
CA PHE A 231 11.64 -9.03 0.30
C PHE A 231 12.71 -9.15 -0.80
N VAL A 232 13.75 -8.31 -0.80
CA VAL A 232 14.88 -8.45 -1.73
C VAL A 232 15.56 -9.80 -1.53
N GLU A 233 15.83 -10.15 -0.28
CA GLU A 233 16.50 -11.39 0.10
C GLU A 233 15.67 -12.63 -0.27
N ASP A 234 14.36 -12.62 0.00
CA ASP A 234 13.46 -13.72 -0.34
C ASP A 234 13.42 -13.99 -1.86
N HIS A 235 13.35 -12.94 -2.69
CA HIS A 235 13.40 -13.10 -4.15
C HIS A 235 14.78 -13.54 -4.64
N ARG A 236 15.86 -13.06 -4.01
CA ARG A 236 17.22 -13.48 -4.33
C ARG A 236 17.40 -14.98 -4.05
N GLN A 237 16.96 -15.45 -2.88
CA GLN A 237 17.00 -16.87 -2.50
C GLN A 237 16.12 -17.74 -3.40
N ALA A 238 14.97 -17.21 -3.85
CA ALA A 238 14.11 -17.87 -4.84
C ALA A 238 14.65 -17.81 -6.29
N ASN A 239 15.84 -17.25 -6.51
CA ASN A 239 16.45 -17.02 -7.84
C ASN A 239 15.57 -16.16 -8.79
N GLN A 240 14.72 -15.31 -8.23
CA GLN A 240 13.89 -14.32 -8.92
C GLN A 240 14.64 -12.98 -9.02
N LEU A 241 15.81 -13.01 -9.67
CA LEU A 241 16.77 -11.89 -9.63
C LEU A 241 16.21 -10.58 -10.21
N THR A 242 15.35 -10.63 -11.23
CA THR A 242 14.70 -9.43 -11.78
C THR A 242 13.84 -8.70 -10.75
N ASP A 243 13.03 -9.44 -9.99
CA ASP A 243 12.18 -8.86 -8.95
C ASP A 243 13.00 -8.38 -7.74
N ALA A 244 14.05 -9.12 -7.38
CA ALA A 244 15.01 -8.71 -6.35
C ALA A 244 15.68 -7.37 -6.71
N VAL A 245 16.14 -7.20 -7.96
CA VAL A 245 16.73 -5.94 -8.47
C VAL A 245 15.73 -4.79 -8.41
N ARG A 246 14.49 -5.02 -8.88
CA ARG A 246 13.45 -3.98 -8.87
C ARG A 246 13.20 -3.47 -7.45
N ARG A 247 13.13 -4.38 -6.48
CA ARG A 247 12.93 -4.05 -5.06
C ARG A 247 14.16 -3.40 -4.42
N ALA A 248 15.37 -3.84 -4.80
CA ALA A 248 16.63 -3.26 -4.35
C ALA A 248 16.76 -1.77 -4.73
N GLY A 249 16.16 -1.35 -5.84
CA GLY A 249 16.08 0.06 -6.23
C GLY A 249 15.42 0.93 -5.16
N PHE A 250 14.31 0.47 -4.56
CA PHE A 250 13.65 1.17 -3.46
C PHE A 250 14.53 1.26 -2.21
N VAL A 251 15.16 0.14 -1.83
CA VAL A 251 16.04 0.07 -0.65
C VAL A 251 17.20 1.06 -0.81
N ARG A 252 17.89 1.05 -1.96
CA ARG A 252 19.01 1.97 -2.25
C ARG A 252 18.59 3.44 -2.17
N GLN A 253 17.43 3.80 -2.71
CA GLN A 253 16.92 5.17 -2.71
C GLN A 253 16.57 5.68 -1.31
N ASN A 254 16.13 4.79 -0.41
CA ASN A 254 15.65 5.16 0.92
C ASN A 254 16.63 4.80 2.05
N LEU A 255 17.78 4.19 1.74
CA LEU A 255 18.73 3.66 2.73
C LEU A 255 19.11 4.67 3.83
N ARG A 256 19.30 5.94 3.46
CA ARG A 256 19.59 7.05 4.40
C ARG A 256 18.51 7.32 5.46
N ARG A 257 17.30 6.76 5.28
CA ARG A 257 16.15 6.91 6.18
C ARG A 257 15.98 5.72 7.14
N ALA A 258 16.90 4.76 7.12
CA ALA A 258 16.98 3.66 8.08
C ALA A 258 17.99 3.99 9.20
N ASP A 259 17.89 3.28 10.32
CA ASP A 259 18.94 3.31 11.36
C ASP A 259 20.19 2.53 10.92
N GLU A 260 21.27 2.66 11.70
CA GLU A 260 22.58 2.09 11.37
C GLU A 260 22.54 0.56 11.22
N GLU A 261 21.75 -0.13 12.06
CA GLU A 261 21.61 -1.58 12.00
C GLU A 261 20.91 -2.03 10.72
N THR A 262 19.80 -1.38 10.36
CA THR A 262 19.07 -1.68 9.13
C THR A 262 19.87 -1.30 7.89
N GLN A 263 20.66 -0.23 7.96
CA GLN A 263 21.58 0.15 6.87
C GLN A 263 22.64 -0.94 6.64
N ALA A 264 23.29 -1.42 7.70
CA ALA A 264 24.30 -2.47 7.60
C ALA A 264 23.71 -3.78 7.05
N LEU A 265 22.51 -4.16 7.49
CA LEU A 265 21.80 -5.33 6.96
C LEU A 265 21.46 -5.16 5.47
N ALA A 266 20.96 -3.99 5.08
CA ALA A 266 20.63 -3.71 3.69
C ALA A 266 21.87 -3.76 2.79
N GLU A 267 23.01 -3.19 3.22
CA GLU A 267 24.25 -3.23 2.47
C GLU A 267 24.76 -4.66 2.23
N LEU A 268 24.65 -5.53 3.25
CA LEU A 268 24.99 -6.94 3.13
C LEU A 268 24.12 -7.63 2.06
N VAL A 269 22.80 -7.51 2.16
CA VAL A 269 21.84 -8.14 1.22
C VAL A 269 22.03 -7.60 -0.20
N LEU A 270 22.25 -6.29 -0.36
CA LEU A 270 22.49 -5.68 -1.67
C LEU A 270 23.80 -6.14 -2.29
N THR A 271 24.86 -6.29 -1.49
CA THR A 271 26.16 -6.82 -1.95
C THR A 271 26.03 -8.28 -2.43
N ASP A 272 25.29 -9.10 -1.69
CA ASP A 272 25.04 -10.48 -2.07
C ASP A 272 24.15 -10.60 -3.32
N LEU A 273 23.18 -9.70 -3.48
CA LEU A 273 22.41 -9.58 -4.72
C LEU A 273 23.30 -9.21 -5.90
N ASP A 274 24.17 -8.20 -5.75
CA ASP A 274 25.08 -7.77 -6.84
C ASP A 274 26.04 -8.90 -7.24
N ARG A 275 26.52 -9.70 -6.27
CA ARG A 275 27.32 -10.90 -6.54
C ARG A 275 26.50 -11.97 -7.28
N ALA A 276 25.25 -12.20 -6.88
CA ALA A 276 24.37 -13.17 -7.55
C ALA A 276 24.07 -12.76 -9.00
N ILE A 277 23.83 -11.47 -9.24
CA ILE A 277 23.62 -10.89 -10.58
C ILE A 277 24.87 -11.11 -11.42
N ALA A 278 26.05 -10.71 -10.94
CA ALA A 278 27.32 -10.83 -11.66
C ALA A 278 27.64 -12.28 -12.10
N ASN A 279 27.21 -13.25 -11.31
CA ASN A 279 27.44 -14.67 -11.55
C ASN A 279 26.32 -15.36 -12.37
N SER A 280 25.29 -14.62 -12.80
CA SER A 280 24.13 -15.20 -13.49
C SER A 280 24.01 -14.72 -14.94
N ALA A 281 23.58 -15.62 -15.83
CA ALA A 281 23.19 -15.27 -17.20
C ALA A 281 21.99 -14.30 -17.24
N ILE A 282 21.19 -14.31 -16.17
CA ILE A 282 20.09 -13.36 -15.95
C ILE A 282 20.66 -11.97 -15.68
N GLY A 283 21.76 -11.84 -14.93
CA GLY A 283 22.40 -10.54 -14.68
C GLY A 283 22.98 -9.91 -15.94
N GLN A 284 23.52 -10.71 -16.86
CA GLN A 284 23.89 -10.24 -18.20
C GLN A 284 22.66 -9.74 -18.98
N ARG A 285 21.54 -10.48 -18.96
CA ARG A 285 20.30 -10.04 -19.62
C ARG A 285 19.66 -8.82 -18.97
N ILE A 286 19.68 -8.71 -17.64
CA ILE A 286 19.16 -7.55 -16.90
C ILE A 286 20.03 -6.33 -17.20
N ALA A 287 21.36 -6.49 -17.23
CA ALA A 287 22.27 -5.44 -17.66
C ALA A 287 21.96 -5.02 -19.11
N ASP A 288 21.74 -5.97 -20.01
CA ASP A 288 21.37 -5.70 -21.40
C ASP A 288 19.99 -5.03 -21.54
N GLU A 289 19.00 -5.39 -20.70
CA GLU A 289 17.67 -4.79 -20.67
C GLU A 289 17.67 -3.39 -20.06
N MET A 290 18.36 -3.20 -18.94
CA MET A 290 18.55 -1.89 -18.33
C MET A 290 19.33 -0.95 -19.24
N ASP A 291 20.36 -1.47 -19.94
CA ASP A 291 21.05 -0.75 -21.01
C ASP A 291 20.05 -0.40 -22.11
N ARG A 292 19.22 -1.34 -22.57
CA ARG A 292 18.24 -1.09 -23.64
C ARG A 292 17.19 -0.06 -23.27
N GLU A 293 16.68 -0.08 -22.04
CA GLU A 293 15.70 0.88 -21.54
C GLU A 293 16.33 2.27 -21.34
N ALA A 294 17.53 2.32 -20.72
CA ALA A 294 18.32 3.54 -20.59
C ALA A 294 18.66 4.16 -21.96
N LEU A 295 18.98 3.32 -22.95
CA LEU A 295 19.24 3.71 -24.33
C LEU A 295 17.96 4.10 -25.08
N GLY A 296 16.79 3.60 -24.70
CA GLY A 296 15.51 3.94 -25.35
C GLY A 296 15.11 5.39 -25.10
N ASP A 297 15.22 5.86 -23.86
CA ASP A 297 14.90 7.26 -23.52
C ASP A 297 15.93 8.23 -24.07
N VAL A 298 17.22 7.91 -23.92
CA VAL A 298 18.30 8.72 -24.48
C VAL A 298 18.22 8.73 -26.00
N GLY A 299 18.07 7.55 -26.62
CA GLY A 299 17.95 7.36 -28.07
C GLY A 299 16.85 8.20 -28.68
N ARG A 300 15.65 8.22 -28.09
CA ARG A 300 14.55 9.07 -28.57
C ARG A 300 14.89 10.56 -28.54
N ALA A 301 15.58 11.03 -27.50
CA ALA A 301 15.91 12.44 -27.34
C ALA A 301 17.07 12.92 -28.25
N VAL A 302 17.99 12.01 -28.55
CA VAL A 302 19.23 12.30 -29.29
C VAL A 302 19.19 11.84 -30.75
N SER A 303 18.14 11.12 -31.16
CA SER A 303 18.02 10.63 -32.55
C SER A 303 17.94 11.78 -33.54
N GLY A 304 18.71 11.70 -34.63
CA GLY A 304 18.84 12.74 -35.65
C GLY A 304 19.64 13.98 -35.21
N LYS A 305 20.02 14.07 -33.94
CA LYS A 305 20.80 15.18 -33.38
C LYS A 305 22.28 15.05 -33.76
N ARG A 306 22.95 16.20 -33.88
CA ARG A 306 24.35 16.28 -34.24
C ARG A 306 25.19 16.71 -33.04
N PHE A 307 26.14 15.86 -32.66
CA PHE A 307 27.03 16.13 -31.52
C PHE A 307 28.48 16.24 -31.97
N LEU A 308 29.22 17.10 -31.29
CA LEU A 308 30.68 17.10 -31.31
C LEU A 308 31.16 16.45 -30.02
N ILE A 309 31.85 15.32 -30.15
CA ILE A 309 32.39 14.56 -29.02
C ILE A 309 33.90 14.71 -29.04
N VAL A 310 34.47 15.26 -27.98
CA VAL A 310 35.92 15.49 -27.84
C VAL A 310 36.45 14.62 -26.72
N GLY A 311 37.39 13.74 -27.01
CA GLY A 311 37.95 12.82 -26.02
C GLY A 311 39.25 12.22 -26.49
N GLY A 312 39.79 11.25 -25.75
CA GLY A 312 40.95 10.46 -26.16
C GLY A 312 40.72 9.65 -27.46
N GLN A 313 41.45 8.56 -27.63
CA GLN A 313 41.25 7.67 -28.78
C GLN A 313 39.79 7.21 -28.86
N ARG A 314 39.25 7.19 -30.08
CA ARG A 314 37.89 6.71 -30.34
C ARG A 314 37.76 5.27 -29.85
N GLN A 315 36.74 5.02 -29.04
CA GLN A 315 36.53 3.72 -28.43
C GLN A 315 35.76 2.78 -29.37
N GLU A 316 36.04 1.48 -29.30
CA GLU A 316 35.38 0.46 -30.14
C GLU A 316 33.85 0.47 -30.00
N TRP A 317 33.35 0.76 -28.79
CA TRP A 317 31.91 0.83 -28.52
C TRP A 317 31.20 2.05 -29.12
N TYR A 318 31.94 3.05 -29.62
CA TYR A 318 31.34 4.33 -30.02
C TYR A 318 30.45 4.20 -31.25
N ASP A 319 30.86 3.44 -32.26
CA ASP A 319 30.11 3.29 -33.50
C ASP A 319 28.81 2.52 -33.31
N ASP A 320 28.86 1.44 -32.53
CA ASP A 320 27.68 0.67 -32.15
C ASP A 320 26.70 1.53 -31.33
N LEU A 321 27.21 2.27 -30.34
CA LEU A 321 26.39 3.16 -29.52
C LEU A 321 25.78 4.30 -30.35
N ARG A 322 26.55 4.88 -31.28
CA ARG A 322 26.07 5.91 -32.22
C ARG A 322 24.94 5.37 -33.10
N HIS A 323 25.06 4.14 -33.60
CA HIS A 323 24.03 3.50 -34.39
C HIS A 323 22.78 3.23 -33.55
N GLN A 324 22.95 2.70 -32.33
CA GLN A 324 21.86 2.42 -31.39
C GLN A 324 21.09 3.68 -30.98
N LEU A 325 21.80 4.79 -30.73
CA LEU A 325 21.20 6.07 -30.33
C LEU A 325 20.67 6.88 -31.53
N GLY A 326 20.98 6.47 -32.76
CA GLY A 326 20.47 7.07 -33.99
C GLY A 326 20.94 8.51 -34.22
N PHE A 327 22.16 8.88 -33.82
CA PHE A 327 22.70 10.23 -34.08
C PHE A 327 22.80 10.52 -35.58
N SER A 328 22.85 11.81 -35.93
CA SER A 328 23.16 12.23 -37.29
C SER A 328 24.48 11.63 -37.81
N GLY A 329 24.53 11.34 -39.12
CA GLY A 329 25.74 11.01 -39.88
C GLY A 329 26.85 12.06 -39.75
N ASP A 330 26.48 13.28 -39.38
CA ASP A 330 27.39 14.42 -39.23
C ASP A 330 27.93 14.60 -37.81
N SER A 331 27.58 13.72 -36.86
CA SER A 331 28.17 13.69 -35.52
C SER A 331 29.62 13.22 -35.59
N GLU A 332 30.52 13.94 -34.92
CA GLU A 332 31.96 13.74 -35.06
C GLU A 332 32.61 13.44 -33.71
N TRP A 333 33.45 12.40 -33.71
CA TRP A 333 34.43 12.17 -32.64
C TRP A 333 35.74 12.85 -33.01
N ARG A 334 36.23 13.72 -32.13
CA ARG A 334 37.53 14.38 -32.26
C ARG A 334 38.46 13.87 -31.17
N GLU A 335 39.45 13.11 -31.63
CA GLU A 335 40.50 12.60 -30.77
C GLU A 335 41.38 13.75 -30.26
N SER A 336 41.78 13.60 -29.01
CA SER A 336 42.44 14.61 -28.23
C SER A 336 43.24 13.87 -27.17
N THR A 337 44.54 13.73 -27.42
CA THR A 337 45.46 13.08 -26.47
C THR A 337 46.32 14.12 -25.75
N ARG A 338 47.12 13.68 -24.78
CA ARG A 338 48.10 14.56 -24.13
C ARG A 338 49.17 15.07 -25.12
N ALA A 339 49.56 14.23 -26.08
CA ALA A 339 50.60 14.53 -27.05
C ALA A 339 50.08 15.33 -28.24
N GLU A 340 48.81 15.13 -28.60
CA GLU A 340 48.20 15.73 -29.79
C GLU A 340 46.88 16.42 -29.39
N PRO A 341 46.92 17.71 -29.04
CA PRO A 341 45.71 18.47 -28.81
C PRO A 341 44.96 18.69 -30.14
N PRO A 342 43.62 18.65 -30.13
CA PRO A 342 42.83 18.93 -31.31
C PRO A 342 43.01 20.40 -31.70
N SER A 343 42.99 20.66 -33.01
CA SER A 343 43.06 22.05 -33.50
C SER A 343 41.86 22.85 -32.99
N MET A 344 42.13 23.78 -32.07
CA MET A 344 41.12 24.68 -31.52
C MET A 344 40.45 25.53 -32.59
N HIS A 345 41.17 25.89 -33.66
CA HIS A 345 40.60 26.60 -34.79
C HIS A 345 39.52 25.78 -35.48
N ASN A 346 39.76 24.48 -35.68
CA ASN A 346 38.81 23.56 -36.30
C ASN A 346 37.59 23.31 -35.41
N LEU A 347 37.80 23.08 -34.10
CA LEU A 347 36.69 22.89 -33.16
C LEU A 347 35.79 24.12 -33.08
N LYS A 348 36.36 25.33 -33.06
CA LYS A 348 35.59 26.58 -33.10
C LYS A 348 34.83 26.74 -34.41
N ALA A 349 35.45 26.40 -35.54
CA ALA A 349 34.78 26.44 -36.84
C ALA A 349 33.60 25.47 -36.90
N MET A 350 33.71 24.28 -36.30
CA MET A 350 32.62 23.30 -36.23
C MET A 350 31.44 23.77 -35.37
N VAL A 351 31.72 24.36 -34.21
CA VAL A 351 30.67 24.97 -33.36
C VAL A 351 30.01 26.14 -34.10
N LYS A 352 30.81 27.00 -34.74
CA LYS A 352 30.34 28.17 -35.51
C LYS A 352 29.53 27.81 -36.75
N ALA A 353 29.76 26.65 -37.36
CA ALA A 353 29.01 26.19 -38.53
C ALA A 353 27.51 25.94 -38.23
N GLY A 354 27.08 26.02 -36.96
CA GLY A 354 25.70 26.32 -36.57
C GLY A 354 24.73 25.17 -36.73
N LYS A 355 25.19 23.93 -36.53
CA LYS A 355 24.35 22.73 -36.67
C LYS A 355 24.59 21.70 -35.56
N LEU A 356 25.23 22.07 -34.46
CA LEU A 356 25.45 21.16 -33.33
C LEU A 356 24.31 21.33 -32.32
N ASP A 357 23.72 20.21 -31.92
CA ASP A 357 22.76 20.16 -30.82
C ASP A 357 23.47 20.09 -29.46
N GLY A 358 24.75 19.68 -29.42
CA GLY A 358 25.54 19.68 -28.20
C GLY A 358 27.03 19.35 -28.41
N VAL A 359 27.84 19.71 -27.42
CA VAL A 359 29.27 19.36 -27.31
C VAL A 359 29.47 18.53 -26.05
N ILE A 360 30.07 17.34 -26.20
CA ILE A 360 30.42 16.46 -25.08
C ILE A 360 31.94 16.32 -25.00
N VAL A 361 32.51 16.51 -23.82
CA VAL A 361 33.96 16.46 -23.62
C VAL A 361 34.34 15.48 -22.51
N PHE A 362 35.20 14.52 -22.84
CA PHE A 362 35.73 13.55 -21.89
C PHE A 362 36.92 14.12 -21.11
N THR A 363 36.65 14.67 -19.93
CA THR A 363 37.65 15.45 -19.17
C THR A 363 38.83 14.63 -18.66
N ASP A 364 38.64 13.33 -18.44
CA ASP A 364 39.65 12.48 -17.78
C ASP A 364 40.85 12.16 -18.69
N PHE A 365 40.69 12.35 -20.01
CA PHE A 365 41.70 12.03 -21.03
C PHE A 365 42.17 13.25 -21.83
N VAL A 366 41.47 14.37 -21.71
CA VAL A 366 41.85 15.63 -22.35
C VAL A 366 42.75 16.42 -21.38
N ALA A 367 44.07 16.34 -21.57
CA ALA A 367 45.03 16.96 -20.64
C ALA A 367 45.24 18.48 -20.82
N HIS A 368 44.53 19.12 -21.76
CA HIS A 368 44.63 20.55 -22.01
C HIS A 368 43.35 21.28 -21.63
N LYS A 369 43.44 22.60 -21.47
CA LYS A 369 42.30 23.45 -21.07
C LYS A 369 41.20 23.40 -22.13
N THR A 370 40.07 22.80 -21.78
CA THR A 370 38.85 22.76 -22.59
C THR A 370 38.02 24.05 -22.47
N SER A 371 38.49 25.03 -21.68
CA SER A 371 37.82 26.30 -21.43
C SER A 371 37.47 27.05 -22.72
N ALA A 372 38.37 27.03 -23.71
CA ALA A 372 38.13 27.70 -24.99
C ALA A 372 37.01 27.04 -25.83
N ILE A 373 36.77 25.72 -25.69
CA ILE A 373 35.65 25.03 -26.32
C ILE A 373 34.36 25.42 -25.60
N LYS A 374 34.38 25.39 -24.27
CA LYS A 374 33.24 25.79 -23.42
C LYS A 374 32.80 27.23 -23.68
N GLU A 375 33.74 28.17 -23.76
CA GLU A 375 33.49 29.58 -24.09
C GLU A 375 32.87 29.72 -25.48
N THR A 376 33.36 28.96 -26.46
CA THR A 376 32.81 29.00 -27.82
C THR A 376 31.41 28.39 -27.86
N ALA A 377 31.18 27.26 -27.19
CA ALA A 377 29.87 26.64 -27.09
C ALA A 377 28.85 27.62 -26.47
N ALA A 378 29.22 28.29 -25.38
CA ALA A 378 28.40 29.33 -24.76
C ALA A 378 28.13 30.54 -25.69
N GLN A 379 29.12 30.96 -26.48
CA GLN A 379 28.96 32.07 -27.44
C GLN A 379 27.90 31.77 -28.52
N TYR A 380 27.76 30.51 -28.92
CA TYR A 380 26.82 30.08 -29.97
C TYR A 380 25.59 29.34 -29.42
N ASP A 381 25.34 29.44 -28.11
CA ASP A 381 24.21 28.79 -27.42
C ASP A 381 24.13 27.27 -27.66
N VAL A 382 25.28 26.61 -27.69
CA VAL A 382 25.38 25.15 -27.81
C VAL A 382 25.63 24.54 -26.43
N PRO A 383 24.76 23.63 -25.96
CA PRO A 383 24.96 22.92 -24.70
C PRO A 383 26.32 22.22 -24.62
N TYR A 384 27.01 22.40 -23.50
CA TYR A 384 28.33 21.81 -23.23
C TYR A 384 28.25 20.89 -22.01
N VAL A 385 28.64 19.63 -22.18
CA VAL A 385 28.58 18.61 -21.12
C VAL A 385 29.93 17.92 -20.95
N ASN A 386 30.36 17.73 -19.71
CA ASN A 386 31.54 16.91 -19.40
C ASN A 386 31.12 15.45 -19.17
N ALA A 387 31.98 14.52 -19.56
CA ALA A 387 31.76 13.08 -19.45
C ALA A 387 33.02 12.36 -18.93
N THR A 388 32.84 11.19 -18.34
CA THR A 388 33.93 10.24 -18.04
C THR A 388 34.09 9.25 -19.20
N MET A 389 35.32 8.82 -19.51
CA MET A 389 35.60 8.00 -20.70
C MET A 389 35.10 6.56 -20.54
N SER A 390 33.81 6.36 -20.75
CA SER A 390 33.14 5.06 -20.76
C SER A 390 31.83 5.15 -21.54
N LYS A 391 31.30 4.00 -21.96
CA LYS A 391 29.97 3.91 -22.60
C LYS A 391 28.89 4.53 -21.70
N LEU A 392 28.89 4.19 -20.41
CA LEU A 392 27.95 4.73 -19.43
C LEU A 392 28.13 6.23 -19.21
N GLY A 393 29.37 6.71 -19.07
CA GLY A 393 29.68 8.12 -18.90
C GLY A 393 29.18 8.98 -20.07
N LEU A 394 29.19 8.44 -21.30
CA LEU A 394 28.59 9.12 -22.45
C LEU A 394 27.05 9.13 -22.39
N ILE A 395 26.40 8.04 -21.99
CA ILE A 395 24.95 7.97 -21.78
C ILE A 395 24.50 8.98 -20.71
N GLU A 396 25.23 9.07 -19.61
CA GLU A 396 25.00 10.05 -18.55
C GLU A 396 25.18 11.49 -19.03
N ALA A 397 26.17 11.74 -19.89
CA ALA A 397 26.36 13.03 -20.52
C ALA A 397 25.15 13.43 -21.38
N PHE A 398 24.56 12.49 -22.14
CA PHE A 398 23.32 12.78 -22.88
C PHE A 398 22.14 13.05 -21.97
N ARG A 399 21.99 12.34 -20.85
CA ARG A 399 20.95 12.66 -19.85
C ARG A 399 21.15 14.04 -19.23
N SER A 400 22.41 14.44 -19.00
CA SER A 400 22.74 15.79 -18.55
C SER A 400 22.37 16.83 -19.61
N TRP A 401 22.72 16.58 -20.87
CA TRP A 401 22.34 17.40 -22.02
C TRP A 401 20.82 17.58 -22.12
N MET A 402 20.05 16.49 -22.03
CA MET A 402 18.58 16.53 -22.05
C MET A 402 18.01 17.44 -20.97
N ARG A 403 18.57 17.40 -19.75
CA ARG A 403 18.15 18.27 -18.65
C ARG A 403 18.45 19.74 -18.91
N THR A 404 19.54 20.04 -19.62
CA THR A 404 19.90 21.42 -19.98
C THR A 404 19.08 21.99 -21.12
N THR A 405 18.51 21.16 -22.00
CA THR A 405 17.74 21.60 -23.18
C THR A 405 16.23 21.51 -23.02
N ALA A 406 15.74 20.87 -21.95
CA ALA A 406 14.31 20.70 -21.68
C ALA A 406 13.67 21.86 -20.88
N GLY A 407 14.47 22.84 -20.47
CA GLY A 407 14.00 24.13 -19.93
C GLY A 407 14.09 25.20 -20.99
#